data_AF-A0A7X6SRL2-F1
#
_entry.id   AF-A0A7X6SRL2-F1
#
_cell.length_a   1.000
_cell.length_b   1.000
_cell.length_c   1.000
_cell.angle_alpha   90.00
_cell.angle_beta   90.00
_cell.angle_gamma   90.00
#
_symmetry.space_group_name_H-M   'P 1'
#
loop_
_entity.id
_entity.type
_entity.pdbx_description
1 polymer ?
#
loop_
_entity_poly.entity_id
_entity_poly.type
_entity_poly.pdbx_seq_one_letter_code
_entity_poly.pdbx_strand_id
1 'polypeptide(L)'
;MVLYLIQLTLFVGLTVYLAIIPSWYAVLPAFGVLWSGYKVVNLFKRLHEKISYFFNAVENEDSTLYFPENIRQRPVRELNQSLNRMNRLIQEVKLRNREQEQYYSLLLEQVSTGIIVTDEKGNIHLANSSAERLFDYFSLRHIEQLKRLDAGLYE
;
A
#
# COMPACT_ATOMS: atom_id res chain seq x y z
N MET A 1 -0.53 11.48 23.91
CA MET A 1 -1.90 11.95 23.63
C MET A 1 -2.67 12.16 24.93
N VAL A 2 -2.84 11.13 25.77
CA VAL A 2 -3.53 11.23 27.07
C VAL A 2 -2.95 12.34 27.96
N LEU A 3 -1.63 12.46 28.06
CA LEU A 3 -0.96 13.50 28.84
C LEU A 3 -1.27 14.94 28.38
N TYR A 4 -1.45 15.14 27.06
CA TYR A 4 -1.83 16.44 26.50
C TYR A 4 -3.33 16.74 26.71
N LEU A 5 -4.19 15.73 26.66
CA LEU A 5 -5.61 15.86 26.97
C LEU A 5 -5.83 16.19 28.45
N ILE A 6 -5.09 15.54 29.36
CA ILE A 6 -5.09 15.82 30.80
C ILE A 6 -4.59 17.26 31.07
N GLN A 7 -3.54 17.69 30.38
CA GLN A 7 -3.04 19.05 30.53
C GLN A 7 -4.04 20.10 30.02
N LEU A 8 -4.81 19.80 28.97
CA LEU A 8 -5.84 20.67 28.42
C LEU A 8 -7.06 20.78 29.34
N THR A 9 -7.55 19.66 29.90
CA THR A 9 -8.66 19.70 30.88
C THR A 9 -8.28 20.42 32.16
N LEU A 10 -7.04 20.28 32.63
CA LEU A 10 -6.55 20.96 33.83
C LEU A 10 -6.41 22.48 33.62
N PHE A 11 -5.97 22.91 32.43
CA PHE A 11 -5.93 24.33 32.06
C PHE A 11 -7.32 24.95 31.94
N VAL A 12 -8.27 24.24 31.32
CA VAL A 12 -9.66 24.71 31.21
C VAL A 12 -10.30 24.85 32.59
N GLY A 13 -10.12 23.88 33.49
CA GLY A 13 -10.60 23.98 34.87
C GLY A 13 -9.99 25.17 35.63
N LEU A 14 -8.69 25.41 35.46
CA LEU A 14 -7.99 26.54 36.07
C LEU A 14 -8.49 27.90 35.52
N THR A 15 -8.77 27.99 34.21
CA THR A 15 -9.35 29.21 33.62
C THR A 15 -10.74 29.53 34.17
N VAL A 16 -11.59 28.50 34.34
CA VAL A 16 -12.94 28.67 34.88
C VAL A 16 -12.89 29.09 36.36
N TYR A 17 -11.98 28.50 37.14
CA TYR A 17 -11.78 28.85 38.55
C TYR A 17 -11.30 30.29 38.74
N LEU A 18 -10.34 30.73 37.92
CA LEU A 18 -9.81 32.10 37.97
C LEU A 18 -10.80 33.14 37.42
N ALA A 19 -11.71 32.77 36.52
CA ALA A 19 -12.72 33.68 35.98
C ALA A 19 -13.77 34.13 37.01
N ILE A 20 -13.89 33.44 38.15
CA ILE A 20 -14.77 33.82 39.27
C ILE A 20 -14.15 34.97 40.09
N ILE A 21 -12.83 35.17 40.02
CA ILE A 21 -12.10 36.26 40.68
C ILE A 21 -11.80 37.33 39.63
N PRO A 22 -12.44 38.51 39.64
CA PRO A 22 -12.24 39.54 38.61
C PRO A 22 -10.82 40.12 38.73
N SER A 23 -9.88 39.52 38.02
CA SER A 23 -8.47 39.88 38.03
C SER A 23 -7.82 39.59 36.69
N TRP A 24 -6.88 40.44 36.27
CA TRP A 24 -6.22 40.38 34.95
C TRP A 24 -5.36 39.13 34.72
N TYR A 25 -5.22 38.25 35.72
CA TYR A 25 -4.38 37.04 35.68
C TYR A 25 -4.92 35.93 34.77
N ALA A 26 -6.16 36.05 34.26
CA ALA A 26 -6.76 35.07 33.33
C ALA A 26 -6.09 35.01 31.94
N VAL A 27 -5.23 35.97 31.59
CA VAL A 27 -4.53 36.01 30.29
C VAL A 27 -3.46 34.93 30.17
N LEU A 28 -2.75 34.61 31.27
CA LEU A 28 -1.71 33.58 31.30
C LEU A 28 -2.23 32.18 30.94
N PRO A 29 -3.34 31.69 31.53
CA PRO A 29 -3.84 30.38 31.18
C PRO A 29 -4.45 30.32 29.77
N ALA A 30 -5.03 31.41 29.26
CA ALA A 30 -5.54 31.47 27.88
C ALA A 30 -4.43 31.21 26.84
N PHE A 31 -3.22 31.73 27.07
CA PHE A 31 -2.06 31.50 26.20
C PHE A 31 -1.63 30.02 26.17
N GLY A 32 -1.72 29.33 27.32
CA GLY A 32 -1.41 27.90 27.39
C GLY A 32 -2.44 27.02 26.68
N VAL A 33 -3.72 27.41 26.66
CA VAL A 33 -4.75 26.73 25.86
C VAL A 33 -4.44 26.86 24.37
N LEU A 34 -4.09 28.06 23.90
CA LEU A 34 -3.70 28.30 22.50
C LEU A 34 -2.46 27.48 22.09
N TRP A 35 -1.43 27.46 22.93
CA TRP A 35 -0.21 26.68 22.70
C TRP A 35 -0.49 25.16 22.66
N SER A 36 -1.32 24.68 23.57
CA SER A 36 -1.74 23.28 23.63
C SER A 36 -2.54 22.90 22.38
N GLY A 37 -3.49 23.73 21.97
CA GLY A 37 -4.26 23.58 20.74
C GLY A 37 -3.37 23.50 19.49
N TYR A 38 -2.39 24.39 19.38
CA TYR A 38 -1.44 24.38 18.26
C TYR A 38 -0.67 23.05 18.15
N LYS A 39 -0.22 22.49 19.29
CA LYS A 39 0.46 21.18 19.31
C LYS A 39 -0.45 20.03 18.88
N VAL A 40 -1.72 20.05 19.28
CA VAL A 40 -2.70 19.01 18.91
C VAL A 40 -2.97 19.03 17.41
N VAL A 41 -3.19 20.21 16.82
CA VAL A 41 -3.40 20.35 15.38
C VAL A 41 -2.19 19.85 14.59
N ASN A 42 -0.97 20.22 15.03
CA ASN A 42 0.24 19.78 14.35
C ASN A 42 0.47 18.26 14.44
N LEU A 43 0.03 17.64 15.54
CA LEU A 43 0.07 16.18 15.69
C LEU A 43 -0.91 15.49 14.75
N PHE A 44 -2.13 16.01 14.63
CA PHE A 44 -3.14 15.49 13.70
C PHE A 44 -2.71 15.64 12.24
N LYS A 45 -2.08 16.76 11.87
CA LYS A 45 -1.57 16.98 10.51
C LYS A 45 -0.53 15.93 10.12
N ARG A 46 0.42 15.62 11.02
CA ARG A 46 1.43 14.57 10.81
C ARG A 46 0.85 13.16 10.72
N LEU A 47 -0.31 12.91 11.34
CA LEU A 47 -1.00 11.62 11.23
C LEU A 47 -1.71 11.49 9.88
N HIS A 48 -2.39 12.54 9.42
CA HIS A 48 -3.07 12.57 8.12
C HIS A 48 -2.10 12.28 6.97
N GLU A 49 -0.94 12.93 6.98
CA GLU A 49 0.08 12.78 5.93
C GLU A 49 0.62 11.34 5.84
N LYS A 50 0.79 10.66 6.98
CA LYS A 50 1.23 9.26 7.01
C LYS A 50 0.16 8.29 6.49
N ILE A 51 -1.11 8.56 6.77
CA ILE A 51 -2.23 7.74 6.29
C ILE A 51 -2.36 7.90 4.77
N SER A 52 -2.31 9.13 4.24
CA SER A 52 -2.35 9.34 2.79
C SER A 52 -1.15 8.74 2.07
N TYR A 53 0.06 8.84 2.62
CA TYR A 53 1.24 8.19 2.04
C TYR A 53 1.08 6.66 1.99
N PHE A 54 0.53 6.06 3.04
CA PHE A 54 0.23 4.63 3.08
C PHE A 54 -0.75 4.21 1.97
N PHE A 55 -1.89 4.90 1.86
CA PHE A 55 -2.90 4.56 0.85
C PHE A 55 -2.36 4.76 -0.57
N ASN A 56 -1.67 5.86 -0.84
CA ASN A 56 -1.08 6.11 -2.15
C ASN A 56 -0.02 5.07 -2.54
N ALA A 57 0.77 4.58 -1.58
CA ALA A 57 1.78 3.56 -1.86
C ALA A 57 1.17 2.15 -1.98
N VAL A 58 0.04 1.87 -1.33
CA VAL A 58 -0.75 0.64 -1.52
C VAL A 58 -1.49 0.64 -2.86
N GLU A 59 -2.03 1.79 -3.27
CA GLU A 59 -2.71 1.99 -4.55
C GLU A 59 -1.74 1.90 -5.74
N ASN A 60 -0.48 2.33 -5.57
CA ASN A 60 0.56 2.29 -6.61
C ASN A 60 1.24 0.92 -6.81
N GLU A 61 0.66 -0.19 -6.35
CA GLU A 61 1.11 -1.58 -6.59
C GLU A 61 2.53 -1.98 -6.12
N ASP A 62 3.36 -1.03 -5.66
CA ASP A 62 4.69 -1.24 -5.09
C ASP A 62 4.58 -1.92 -3.72
N SER A 63 4.44 -3.24 -3.78
CA SER A 63 4.14 -4.13 -2.65
C SER A 63 5.36 -4.34 -1.72
N THR A 64 6.21 -3.33 -1.54
CA THR A 64 7.44 -3.37 -0.71
C THR A 64 7.37 -2.43 0.49
N LEU A 65 6.17 -2.07 0.93
CA LEU A 65 5.99 -1.27 2.14
C LEU A 65 6.22 -2.14 3.38
N TYR A 66 7.31 -1.87 4.09
CA TYR A 66 7.61 -2.42 5.41
C TYR A 66 7.51 -1.32 6.47
N PHE A 67 6.62 -1.49 7.45
CA PHE A 67 6.45 -0.52 8.53
C PHE A 67 7.34 -0.90 9.73
N PRO A 68 8.14 0.05 10.27
CA PRO A 68 9.03 -0.25 11.38
C PRO A 68 8.23 -0.62 12.64
N GLU A 69 8.54 -1.78 13.21
CA GLU A 69 7.86 -2.30 14.42
C GLU A 69 8.52 -1.84 15.73
N ASN A 70 9.71 -1.23 15.66
CA ASN A 70 10.48 -0.81 16.83
C ASN A 70 10.05 0.57 17.38
N ILE A 71 8.73 0.80 17.50
CA ILE A 71 8.16 2.08 17.98
C ILE A 71 7.73 1.93 19.44
N ARG A 72 8.11 2.90 20.28
CA ARG A 72 7.88 2.91 21.74
C ARG A 72 6.38 2.98 22.12
N GLN A 73 5.51 3.42 21.20
CA GLN A 73 4.07 3.55 21.42
C GLN A 73 3.34 2.26 21.05
N ARG A 74 2.77 1.55 22.04
CA ARG A 74 2.09 0.26 21.83
C ARG A 74 1.02 0.28 20.72
N PRO A 75 0.09 1.26 20.66
CA PRO A 75 -0.97 1.24 19.63
C PRO A 75 -0.44 1.35 18.20
N VAL A 76 0.63 2.13 18.01
CA VAL A 76 1.26 2.32 16.68
C VAL A 76 2.02 1.05 16.26
N ARG A 77 2.63 0.35 17.21
CA ARG A 77 3.32 -0.91 16.95
C ARG A 77 2.34 -2.02 16.53
N GLU A 78 1.23 -2.17 17.24
CA GLU A 78 0.18 -3.16 16.92
C GLU A 78 -0.44 -2.91 15.54
N LEU A 79 -0.66 -1.65 15.19
CA LEU A 79 -1.09 -1.29 13.84
C LEU A 79 -0.05 -1.68 12.79
N ASN A 80 1.22 -1.29 12.98
CA ASN A 80 2.30 -1.62 12.03
C ASN A 80 2.47 -3.13 11.84
N GLN A 81 2.38 -3.92 12.92
CA GLN A 81 2.39 -5.37 12.86
C GLN A 81 1.23 -5.93 12.06
N SER A 82 0.02 -5.39 12.25
CA SER A 82 -1.16 -5.82 11.50
C SER A 82 -1.03 -5.50 10.00
N LEU A 83 -0.49 -4.33 9.66
CA LEU A 83 -0.23 -3.93 8.29
C LEU A 83 0.83 -4.80 7.62
N ASN A 84 1.94 -5.10 8.32
CA ASN A 84 2.97 -6.01 7.83
C ASN A 84 2.42 -7.43 7.62
N ARG A 85 1.54 -7.91 8.51
CA ARG A 85 0.86 -9.20 8.37
C ARG A 85 -0.04 -9.25 7.14
N MET A 86 -0.79 -8.18 6.88
CA MET A 86 -1.62 -8.08 5.68
C MET A 86 -0.78 -8.08 4.40
N ASN A 87 0.33 -7.34 4.37
CA ASN A 87 1.21 -7.33 3.19
C ASN A 87 1.76 -8.75 2.89
N ARG A 88 2.20 -9.49 3.91
CA ARG A 88 2.65 -10.88 3.74
C ARG A 88 1.56 -11.80 3.17
N LEU A 89 0.33 -11.68 3.67
CA LEU A 89 -0.80 -12.48 3.18
C LEU A 89 -1.14 -12.15 1.73
N ILE A 90 -1.12 -10.87 1.34
CA ILE A 90 -1.34 -10.46 -0.05
C ILE A 90 -0.24 -11.01 -0.96
N GLN A 91 1.03 -10.92 -0.55
CA GLN A 91 2.15 -11.47 -1.30
C GLN A 91 2.02 -12.98 -1.48
N GLU A 92 1.63 -13.71 -0.43
CA GLU A 92 1.40 -15.15 -0.50
C GLU A 92 0.27 -15.52 -1.47
N VAL A 93 -0.85 -14.79 -1.44
CA VAL A 93 -1.96 -15.00 -2.38
C VAL A 93 -1.52 -14.70 -3.82
N LYS A 94 -0.78 -13.61 -4.05
CA LYS A 94 -0.24 -13.28 -5.38
C LYS A 94 0.69 -14.38 -5.90
N LEU A 95 1.57 -14.92 -5.06
CA LEU A 95 2.45 -16.02 -5.43
C LEU A 95 1.64 -17.28 -5.77
N ARG A 96 0.69 -17.65 -4.93
CA ARG A 96 -0.18 -18.82 -5.15
C ARG A 96 -1.00 -18.69 -6.44
N ASN A 97 -1.54 -17.51 -6.73
CA ASN A 97 -2.26 -17.26 -7.98
C ASN A 97 -1.33 -17.41 -9.20
N ARG A 98 -0.10 -16.88 -9.15
CA ARG A 98 0.88 -17.07 -10.23
C ARG A 98 1.26 -18.53 -10.43
N GLU A 99 1.49 -19.27 -9.36
CA GLU A 99 1.76 -20.71 -9.43
C GLU A 99 0.58 -21.45 -10.06
N GLN A 100 -0.65 -21.08 -9.70
CA GLN A 100 -1.86 -21.66 -10.26
C GLN A 100 -2.04 -21.33 -11.75
N GLU A 101 -1.82 -20.09 -12.16
CA GLU A 101 -1.83 -19.68 -13.58
C GLU A 101 -0.78 -20.46 -14.39
N GLN A 102 0.43 -20.59 -13.85
CA GLN A 102 1.50 -21.37 -14.48
C GLN A 102 1.13 -22.85 -14.58
N TYR A 103 0.53 -23.44 -13.54
CA TYR A 103 0.05 -24.81 -13.57
C TYR A 103 -0.98 -25.03 -14.69
N TYR A 104 -1.96 -24.12 -14.85
CA TYR A 104 -2.92 -24.21 -15.95
C TYR A 104 -2.26 -24.04 -17.31
N SER A 105 -1.32 -23.11 -17.46
CA SER A 105 -0.59 -22.93 -18.71
C SER A 105 0.17 -24.20 -19.12
N LEU A 106 0.84 -24.87 -18.18
CA LEU A 106 1.56 -26.13 -18.44
C LEU A 106 0.61 -27.26 -18.85
N LEU A 107 -0.54 -27.39 -18.18
CA LEU A 107 -1.55 -28.39 -18.56
C LEU A 107 -2.07 -28.17 -19.98
N LEU A 108 -2.39 -26.91 -20.33
CA LEU A 108 -2.86 -26.56 -21.67
C LEU A 108 -1.79 -26.81 -22.73
N GLU A 109 -0.52 -26.65 -22.39
CA GLU A 109 0.57 -26.90 -23.34
C GLU A 109 0.84 -28.39 -23.59
N GLN A 110 0.55 -29.25 -22.60
CA GLN A 110 0.80 -30.69 -22.68
C GLN A 110 -0.33 -31.48 -23.38
N VAL A 111 -1.54 -30.92 -23.49
CA VAL A 111 -2.65 -31.63 -24.15
C VAL A 111 -2.47 -31.70 -25.67
N SER A 112 -2.77 -32.87 -26.24
CA SER A 112 -2.65 -33.13 -27.68
C SER A 112 -3.73 -32.43 -28.52
N THR A 113 -4.82 -31.98 -27.90
CA THR A 113 -5.88 -31.23 -28.56
C THR A 113 -5.49 -29.77 -28.70
N GLY A 114 -5.69 -29.18 -29.87
CA GLY A 114 -5.52 -27.74 -30.08
C GLY A 114 -6.56 -26.94 -29.32
N ILE A 115 -6.11 -26.02 -28.47
CA ILE A 115 -6.95 -25.10 -27.69
C ILE A 115 -6.64 -23.67 -28.11
N ILE A 116 -7.68 -22.93 -28.49
CA ILE A 116 -7.62 -21.49 -28.78
C ILE A 116 -8.69 -20.81 -27.93
N VAL A 117 -8.29 -19.74 -27.23
CA VAL A 117 -9.17 -18.89 -26.44
C VAL A 117 -9.21 -17.52 -27.10
N THR A 118 -10.41 -17.02 -27.43
CA THR A 118 -10.62 -15.72 -28.05
C THR A 118 -11.50 -14.81 -27.18
N ASP A 119 -11.37 -13.50 -27.36
CA ASP A 119 -12.33 -12.54 -26.78
C ASP A 119 -13.61 -12.41 -27.62
N GLU A 120 -14.55 -11.61 -27.13
CA GLU A 120 -15.80 -11.28 -27.83
C GLU A 120 -15.58 -10.53 -29.16
N LYS A 121 -14.38 -9.99 -29.39
CA LYS A 121 -13.98 -9.27 -30.61
C LYS A 121 -13.22 -10.17 -31.60
N GLY A 122 -12.95 -11.43 -31.24
CA GLY A 122 -12.21 -12.40 -32.05
C GLY A 122 -10.68 -12.36 -31.90
N ASN A 123 -10.12 -11.61 -30.95
CA ASN A 123 -8.68 -11.61 -30.69
C ASN A 123 -8.26 -12.86 -29.91
N ILE A 124 -7.17 -13.49 -30.32
CA ILE A 124 -6.63 -14.69 -29.67
C ILE A 124 -5.88 -14.29 -28.40
N HIS A 125 -6.36 -14.74 -27.24
CA HIS A 125 -5.72 -14.56 -25.94
C HIS A 125 -4.74 -15.68 -25.59
N LEU A 126 -5.04 -16.91 -26.02
CA LEU A 126 -4.23 -18.08 -25.73
C LEU A 126 -4.37 -19.08 -26.87
N ALA A 127 -3.24 -19.63 -27.33
CA ALA A 127 -3.18 -20.79 -28.20
C ALA A 127 -2.08 -21.73 -27.67
N ASN A 128 -2.39 -23.01 -27.50
CA ASN A 128 -1.39 -23.99 -27.07
C ASN A 128 -0.56 -24.52 -28.25
N SER A 129 0.57 -25.16 -27.97
CA SER A 129 1.45 -25.71 -29.02
C SER A 129 0.76 -26.69 -29.96
N SER A 130 -0.27 -27.41 -29.51
CA SER A 130 -1.05 -28.32 -30.35
C SER A 130 -1.93 -27.56 -31.35
N ALA A 131 -2.52 -26.43 -30.96
CA ALA A 131 -3.25 -25.54 -31.88
C ALA A 131 -2.31 -24.90 -32.90
N GLU A 132 -1.17 -24.37 -32.45
CA GLU A 132 -0.17 -23.78 -33.34
C GLU A 132 0.29 -24.76 -34.43
N ARG A 133 0.53 -26.03 -34.06
CA ARG A 133 0.89 -27.11 -34.99
C ARG A 133 -0.24 -27.49 -35.95
N LEU A 134 -1.48 -27.50 -35.50
CA LEU A 134 -2.64 -27.85 -36.33
C LEU A 134 -2.96 -26.78 -37.38
N PHE A 135 -2.70 -25.52 -37.06
CA PHE A 135 -2.98 -24.41 -37.97
C PHE A 135 -1.78 -24.02 -38.87
N ASP A 136 -0.63 -24.70 -38.76
CA ASP A 136 0.62 -24.41 -39.50
C ASP A 136 1.09 -22.94 -39.37
N TYR A 137 0.55 -22.20 -38.39
CA TYR A 137 0.86 -20.81 -38.11
C TYR A 137 1.83 -20.74 -36.94
N PHE A 138 3.13 -20.90 -37.24
CA PHE A 138 4.24 -20.66 -36.31
C PHE A 138 4.44 -19.18 -35.90
N SER A 139 3.46 -18.30 -36.13
CA SER A 139 3.65 -16.85 -36.00
C SER A 139 2.48 -16.15 -35.31
N LEU A 140 2.18 -16.52 -34.07
CA LEU A 140 1.41 -15.66 -33.17
C LEU A 140 2.16 -15.27 -31.89
N ARG A 141 3.48 -15.54 -31.81
CA ARG A 141 4.30 -15.26 -30.61
C ARG A 141 5.63 -14.53 -30.84
N HIS A 142 5.92 -14.02 -32.05
CA HIS A 142 7.24 -13.42 -32.37
C HIS A 142 7.23 -11.89 -32.52
N ILE A 143 6.79 -11.20 -31.48
CA ILE A 143 7.21 -9.82 -31.14
C ILE A 143 7.43 -9.88 -29.63
N GLU A 144 8.60 -10.30 -29.12
CA GLU A 144 9.51 -9.36 -28.44
C GLU A 144 10.93 -9.95 -28.14
N GLN A 145 11.32 -11.10 -28.71
CA GLN A 145 12.59 -11.76 -28.34
C GLN A 145 13.79 -11.52 -29.27
N LEU A 146 13.74 -10.53 -30.18
CA LEU A 146 14.87 -10.20 -31.07
C LEU A 146 15.30 -8.73 -31.01
N LYS A 147 15.41 -8.14 -29.80
CA LYS A 147 16.04 -6.82 -29.62
C LYS A 147 17.02 -6.72 -28.45
N ARG A 148 17.71 -7.82 -28.14
CA ARG A 148 18.90 -7.84 -27.25
C ARG A 148 19.87 -8.95 -27.65
N LEU A 149 20.44 -8.82 -28.84
CA LEU A 149 21.76 -9.35 -29.20
C LEU A 149 22.30 -8.39 -30.27
N ASP A 150 23.51 -7.89 -30.03
CA ASP A 150 24.30 -6.95 -30.83
C ASP A 150 23.90 -5.47 -30.86
N ALA A 151 24.31 -4.76 -29.81
CA ALA A 151 24.84 -3.39 -29.95
C ALA A 151 25.92 -3.18 -28.88
N GLY A 152 27.15 -3.58 -29.20
CA GLY A 152 28.29 -3.39 -28.30
C GLY A 152 29.51 -4.24 -28.65
N LEU A 153 29.88 -4.28 -29.94
CA LEU A 153 31.29 -4.46 -30.29
C LEU A 153 32.09 -3.37 -29.53
N TYR A 154 32.93 -3.79 -28.59
CA TYR A 154 34.05 -2.97 -28.15
C TYR A 154 35.13 -3.07 -29.23
N GLU A 155 35.35 -1.97 -29.94
CA GLU A 155 36.71 -1.50 -30.22
C GLU A 155 37.38 -1.07 -28.91
#